data_AF-A0A8J8TPR6-F1
#
_entry.id   AF-A0A8J8TPR6-F1
#
_cell.length_a   1.000
_cell.length_b   1.000
_cell.length_c   1.000
_cell.angle_alpha   90.00
_cell.angle_beta   90.00
_cell.angle_gamma   90.00
#
_symmetry.space_group_name_H-M   'P 1'
#
loop_
_entity.id
_entity.type
_entity.pdbx_description
1 polymer ?
#
loop_
_entity_poly.entity_id
_entity_poly.type
_entity_poly.pdbx_seq_one_letter_code
_entity_poly.pdbx_strand_id
1 'polypeptide(L)'
;MTSIRDLLSESLAVGETFCLELEQRDETLVATHPYDASPMDVAVVEGLDLLEERPPPQPVEVEIVGRVVDGLVAGRVVSPTCED
;
A
#
# COMPACT_ATOMS: atom_id res chain seq x y z
N MET A 1 25.87 -13.97 6.32
CA MET A 1 25.03 -14.13 5.11
C MET A 1 23.84 -13.23 5.31
N THR A 2 23.97 -11.97 4.94
CA THR A 2 22.88 -11.00 4.94
C THR A 2 22.86 -10.46 3.52
N SER A 3 21.84 -10.86 2.77
CA SER A 3 21.73 -10.50 1.36
C SER A 3 21.27 -9.05 1.28
N ILE A 4 21.79 -8.27 0.34
CA ILE A 4 21.30 -6.91 0.05
C ILE A 4 19.80 -6.93 -0.34
N ARG A 5 19.28 -8.11 -0.74
CA ARG A 5 17.85 -8.35 -0.94
C ARG A 5 17.03 -8.40 0.36
N ASP A 6 17.61 -8.78 1.50
CA ASP A 6 16.89 -8.79 2.79
C ASP A 6 16.69 -7.38 3.34
N LEU A 7 17.70 -6.50 3.22
CA LEU A 7 17.64 -5.14 3.76
C LEU A 7 16.60 -4.26 3.03
N LEU A 8 16.34 -4.51 1.75
CA LEU A 8 15.27 -3.83 1.01
C LEU A 8 13.89 -4.39 1.37
N SER A 9 13.78 -5.67 1.74
CA SER A 9 12.54 -6.28 2.20
C SER A 9 12.11 -5.75 3.58
N GLU A 10 13.06 -5.48 4.47
CA GLU A 10 12.82 -4.80 5.76
C GLU A 10 12.54 -3.30 5.60
N SER A 11 13.03 -2.66 4.52
CA SER A 11 12.83 -1.22 4.27
C SER A 11 11.53 -0.90 3.54
N LEU A 12 10.91 -1.89 2.89
CA LEU A 12 9.66 -1.76 2.12
C LEU A 12 8.45 -2.42 2.81
N ALA A 13 8.65 -3.02 3.99
CA ALA A 13 7.58 -3.64 4.78
C ALA A 13 6.72 -4.63 3.98
N VAL A 14 7.37 -5.43 3.11
CA VAL A 14 6.67 -6.33 2.20
C VAL A 14 5.99 -7.46 2.99
N GLY A 15 4.68 -7.58 2.81
CA GLY A 15 3.83 -8.49 3.58
C GLY A 15 3.35 -7.94 4.92
N GLU A 16 3.70 -6.70 5.26
CA GLU A 16 3.07 -5.98 6.37
C GLU A 16 1.82 -5.25 5.89
N THR A 17 0.84 -5.18 6.78
CA THR A 17 -0.42 -4.45 6.56
C THR A 17 -0.37 -3.12 7.29
N PHE A 18 -0.83 -2.07 6.59
CA PHE A 18 -0.90 -0.72 7.14
C PHE A 18 -2.26 -0.11 6.89
N CYS A 19 -2.64 0.75 7.82
CA CYS A 19 -3.82 1.57 7.72
C CYS A 19 -3.53 2.83 6.91
N LEU A 20 -3.99 2.83 5.66
CA LEU A 20 -3.70 3.89 4.72
C LEU A 20 -5.00 4.52 4.21
N GLU A 21 -4.98 5.86 4.16
CA GLU A 21 -6.02 6.63 3.48
C GLU A 21 -5.78 6.55 1.97
N LEU A 22 -6.80 6.10 1.23
CA LEU A 22 -6.72 6.01 -0.22
C LEU A 22 -7.28 7.27 -0.86
N GLU A 23 -6.46 7.91 -1.68
CA GLU A 23 -6.85 8.98 -2.56
C GLU A 23 -6.95 8.48 -4.00
N GLN A 24 -7.95 8.92 -4.74
CA GLN A 24 -7.99 8.63 -6.17
C GLN A 24 -7.12 9.62 -6.92
N ARG A 25 -6.09 9.11 -7.59
CA ARG A 25 -5.23 9.89 -8.48
C ARG A 25 -5.31 9.31 -9.88
N ASP A 26 -5.83 10.12 -10.79
CA ASP A 26 -6.21 9.68 -12.14
C ASP A 26 -7.21 8.50 -12.06
N GLU A 27 -6.81 7.31 -12.48
CA GLU A 27 -7.63 6.08 -12.47
C GLU A 27 -7.17 5.06 -11.42
N THR A 28 -6.18 5.41 -10.59
CA THR A 28 -5.58 4.52 -9.58
C THR A 28 -5.82 5.03 -8.17
N LEU A 29 -6.09 4.14 -7.23
CA LEU A 29 -6.10 4.49 -5.82
C LEU A 29 -4.67 4.52 -5.31
N VAL A 30 -4.24 5.66 -4.79
CA VAL A 30 -2.92 5.87 -4.22
C VAL A 30 -3.04 6.21 -2.75
N ALA A 31 -2.06 5.81 -1.96
CA ALA A 31 -1.97 6.09 -0.54
C ALA A 31 -0.59 6.65 -0.22
N THR A 32 -0.54 7.59 0.70
CA THR A 32 0.74 8.07 1.24
C THR A 32 1.45 6.92 1.96
N HIS A 33 2.74 6.75 1.70
CA HIS A 33 3.51 5.68 2.35
C HIS A 33 3.67 5.99 3.86
N PRO A 34 3.48 5.00 4.76
CA PRO A 34 3.50 5.24 6.21
C PRO A 34 4.89 5.65 6.73
N TYR A 35 5.94 5.25 6.01
CA TYR A 35 7.28 5.77 6.26
C TYR A 35 7.50 7.08 5.50
N ASP A 36 7.59 8.17 6.25
CA ASP A 36 7.87 9.54 5.81
C ASP A 36 9.23 9.67 5.06
N ALA A 37 10.11 8.68 5.22
CA ALA A 37 11.38 8.59 4.51
C ALA A 37 11.28 7.96 3.10
N SER A 38 10.13 7.38 2.74
CA SER A 38 9.93 6.73 1.44
C SER A 38 9.52 7.77 0.40
N PRO A 39 10.30 7.96 -0.68
CA PRO A 39 9.98 8.92 -1.73
C PRO A 39 8.87 8.42 -2.68
N MET A 40 8.25 7.27 -2.40
CA MET A 40 7.29 6.59 -3.27
C MET A 40 5.99 6.33 -2.53
N ASP A 41 4.88 6.82 -3.09
CA ASP A 41 3.52 6.52 -2.61
C ASP A 41 3.15 5.05 -2.92
N VAL A 42 2.07 4.58 -2.30
CA VAL A 42 1.54 3.23 -2.46
C VAL A 42 0.39 3.24 -3.47
N ALA A 43 0.51 2.53 -4.59
CA ALA A 43 -0.58 2.31 -5.55
C ALA A 43 -1.34 1.04 -5.22
N VAL A 44 -2.61 1.16 -4.86
CA VAL A 44 -3.49 0.02 -4.62
C VAL A 44 -4.02 -0.53 -5.94
N VAL A 45 -3.54 -1.72 -6.27
CA VAL A 45 -3.80 -2.39 -7.56
C VAL A 45 -4.51 -3.73 -7.39
N GLU A 46 -4.61 -4.22 -6.17
CA GLU A 46 -5.25 -5.48 -5.82
C GLU A 46 -6.21 -5.31 -4.62
N GLY A 47 -7.19 -6.21 -4.49
CA GLY A 47 -8.13 -6.18 -3.36
C GLY A 47 -9.21 -5.10 -3.46
N LEU A 48 -9.24 -4.33 -4.56
CA LEU A 48 -10.21 -3.26 -4.78
C LEU A 48 -11.67 -3.73 -4.73
N ASP A 49 -11.92 -5.02 -4.93
CA ASP A 49 -13.26 -5.63 -4.86
C ASP A 49 -13.82 -5.70 -3.44
N LEU A 50 -12.97 -5.52 -2.42
CA LEU A 50 -13.38 -5.42 -1.02
C LEU A 50 -13.90 -4.01 -0.67
N LEU A 51 -13.56 -3.02 -1.48
CA LEU A 51 -13.98 -1.64 -1.28
C LEU A 51 -15.41 -1.43 -1.83
N GLU A 52 -16.30 -0.96 -0.97
CA GLU A 52 -17.66 -0.56 -1.37
C GLU A 52 -17.66 0.75 -2.17
N GLU A 53 -16.72 1.65 -1.85
CA GLU A 53 -16.55 2.96 -2.50
C GLU A 53 -15.10 3.17 -2.94
N ARG A 54 -14.89 3.85 -4.08
CA ARG A 54 -13.57 4.14 -4.65
C ARG A 54 -13.50 5.63 -5.02
N PRO A 55 -12.79 6.48 -4.24
CA PRO A 55 -12.02 6.15 -3.03
C PRO A 55 -12.92 5.92 -1.79
N PRO A 56 -12.51 5.06 -0.84
CA PRO A 56 -13.19 4.89 0.44
C PRO A 56 -13.07 6.16 1.31
N PRO A 57 -14.11 6.53 2.08
CA PRO A 57 -14.07 7.71 2.96
C PRO A 57 -13.30 7.48 4.26
N GLN A 58 -12.91 6.24 4.56
CA GLN A 58 -12.20 5.84 5.76
C GLN A 58 -10.87 5.16 5.39
N PRO A 59 -9.86 5.20 6.28
CA PRO A 59 -8.64 4.43 6.10
C PRO A 59 -8.94 2.94 5.98
N VAL A 60 -8.22 2.28 5.08
CA VAL A 60 -8.38 0.84 4.81
C VAL A 60 -7.07 0.12 5.04
N GLU A 61 -7.16 -1.19 5.27
CA GLU A 61 -5.98 -2.00 5.52
C GLU A 61 -5.38 -2.47 4.19
N VAL A 62 -4.14 -2.04 3.94
CA VAL A 62 -3.40 -2.31 2.72
C VAL A 62 -2.13 -3.08 3.05
N GLU A 63 -1.97 -4.24 2.43
CA GLU A 63 -0.74 -5.03 2.44
C GLU A 63 0.21 -4.55 1.34
N ILE A 64 1.49 -4.34 1.67
CA ILE A 64 2.51 -4.00 0.68
C ILE A 64 3.01 -5.26 -0.03
N VAL A 65 2.79 -5.35 -1.35
CA VAL A 65 3.04 -6.57 -2.14
C VAL A 65 4.49 -6.68 -2.65
N GLY A 66 5.36 -5.72 -2.30
CA GLY A 66 6.79 -5.75 -2.66
C GLY A 66 7.07 -5.69 -4.17
N ARG A 67 6.14 -5.13 -4.94
CA ARG A 67 6.31 -4.84 -6.37
C ARG A 67 6.10 -3.35 -6.61
N VAL A 68 6.64 -2.82 -7.71
CA VAL A 68 6.48 -1.41 -8.10
C VAL A 68 5.68 -1.32 -9.40
N VAL A 69 4.67 -0.46 -9.43
CA VAL A 69 3.81 -0.20 -10.59
C VAL A 69 3.80 1.31 -10.83
N ASP A 70 4.14 1.74 -12.04
CA ASP A 70 4.18 3.16 -12.43
C ASP A 70 5.03 4.06 -11.50
N GLY A 71 6.08 3.49 -10.90
CA GLY A 71 6.95 4.20 -9.96
C GLY A 71 6.43 4.28 -8.53
N LEU A 72 5.30 3.63 -8.25
CA LEU A 72 4.65 3.53 -6.94
C LEU A 72 4.78 2.13 -6.37
N VAL A 73 4.85 2.00 -5.05
CA VAL A 73 4.86 0.68 -4.39
C VAL A 73 3.47 0.08 -4.48
N ALA A 74 3.32 -1.12 -5.00
CA ALA A 74 2.00 -1.74 -5.11
C ALA A 74 1.49 -2.22 -3.76
N GLY A 75 0.27 -1.82 -3.44
CA GLY A 75 -0.52 -2.26 -2.31
C GLY A 75 -1.68 -3.15 -2.73
N ARG A 76 -2.13 -3.98 -1.80
CA ARG A 76 -3.33 -4.81 -1.90
C ARG A 76 -4.24 -4.51 -0.72
N VAL A 77 -5.51 -4.19 -0.98
CA VAL A 77 -6.50 -4.12 0.10
C VAL A 77 -6.75 -5.52 0.64
N VAL A 78 -6.58 -5.67 1.95
CA VAL A 78 -6.90 -6.91 2.68
C VAL A 78 -8.16 -6.76 3.52
N SER A 79 -8.43 -5.53 3.97
CA SER A 79 -9.65 -5.18 4.69
C SER A 79 -10.14 -3.78 4.29
N PRO A 80 -11.46 -3.58 4.08
CA PRO A 80 -12.03 -2.26 3.82
C PRO A 80 -12.08 -1.36 5.06
N THR A 81 -11.69 -1.87 6.22
CA THR A 81 -11.65 -1.14 7.48
C THR A 81 -10.39 -1.47 8.24
N CYS A 82 -9.81 -0.45 8.86
CA CYS A 82 -8.75 -0.60 9.84
C CYS A 82 -9.30 -1.03 11.19
N GLU A 83 -8.94 -2.23 11.65
CA GLU A 83 -9.16 -2.67 13.03
C GLU A 83 -7.83 -2.51 13.80
N ASP A 84 -7.83 -1.65 14.83
CA ASP A 84 -6.68 -1.41 15.74
C ASP A 84 -6.23 -2.66 16.52
#